data_AF-A0A327YE87-F1
#
_entry.id   AF-A0A327YE87-F1
#
_cell.length_a   1.000
_cell.length_b   1.000
_cell.length_c   1.000
_cell.angle_alpha   90.00
_cell.angle_beta   90.00
_cell.angle_gamma   90.00
#
_symmetry.space_group_name_H-M   'P 1'
#
loop_
_entity.id
_entity.type
_entity.pdbx_description
1 polymer ?
#
loop_
_entity_poly.entity_id
_entity_poly.type
_entity_poly.pdbx_seq_one_letter_code
_entity_poly.pdbx_strand_id
1 'polypeptide(L)'
;MLQILKSYQDVIRTLSSNKIHLCMHEQELLAHLGDYIDSMPIHNVNDVPRSRAFVSQYISNYSIIKSKMEVLLAVSEATTNLVKHATEGDISLFFKNDVFQVLVTDKGSGIPLHELPKTILVSGYSSKRSLGKGFSLMSTLSERVVVYTSSEGTKILLEFACQPHINNKDSEEENNNHVMNTLTS
;
A
#
# COMPACT_ATOMS: atom_id res chain seq x y z
N MET A 1 25.67 4.33 -11.69
CA MET A 1 24.42 3.56 -11.47
C MET A 1 23.67 4.04 -10.23
N LEU A 2 24.28 4.04 -9.03
CA LEU A 2 23.64 4.56 -7.80
C LEU A 2 23.14 6.01 -7.89
N GLN A 3 23.92 6.91 -8.52
CA GLN A 3 23.50 8.31 -8.71
C GLN A 3 22.26 8.45 -9.60
N ILE A 4 22.14 7.64 -10.66
CA ILE A 4 20.99 7.69 -11.59
C ILE A 4 19.71 7.27 -10.87
N LEU A 5 19.78 6.17 -10.12
CA LEU A 5 18.63 5.66 -9.39
C LEU A 5 18.19 6.66 -8.29
N LYS A 6 19.16 7.28 -7.59
CA LYS A 6 18.88 8.37 -6.64
C LYS A 6 18.17 9.56 -7.30
N SER A 7 18.65 9.99 -8.47
CA SER A 7 17.95 11.02 -9.25
C SER A 7 16.52 10.61 -9.63
N TYR A 8 16.28 9.34 -9.97
CA TYR A 8 14.93 8.86 -10.24
C TYR A 8 14.04 8.87 -9.01
N GLN A 9 14.54 8.46 -7.85
CA GLN A 9 13.80 8.55 -6.59
C GLN A 9 13.41 10.00 -6.28
N ASP A 10 14.34 10.95 -6.42
CA ASP A 10 14.07 12.37 -6.19
C ASP A 10 13.02 12.93 -7.16
N VAL A 11 13.15 12.61 -8.45
CA VAL A 11 12.19 13.03 -9.48
C VAL A 11 10.80 12.43 -9.22
N ILE A 12 10.71 11.13 -8.96
CA ILE A 12 9.43 10.44 -8.70
C ILE A 12 8.78 10.98 -7.44
N ARG A 13 9.54 11.11 -6.37
CA ARG A 13 9.04 11.65 -5.10
C ARG A 13 8.51 13.06 -5.27
N THR A 14 9.24 13.92 -5.98
CA THR A 14 8.84 15.31 -6.23
C THR A 14 7.58 15.40 -7.08
N LEU A 15 7.56 14.70 -8.22
CA LEU A 15 6.44 14.76 -9.17
C LEU A 15 5.20 14.00 -8.73
N SER A 16 5.32 13.11 -7.74
CA SER A 16 4.18 12.45 -7.09
C SER A 16 3.70 13.15 -5.82
N SER A 17 4.16 14.37 -5.53
CA SER A 17 3.82 15.10 -4.30
C SER A 17 4.10 14.27 -3.02
N ASN A 18 5.25 13.58 -2.99
CA ASN A 18 5.69 12.66 -1.93
C ASN A 18 4.83 11.39 -1.75
N LYS A 19 3.86 11.12 -2.63
CA LYS A 19 3.00 9.94 -2.51
C LYS A 19 3.64 8.65 -2.98
N ILE A 20 4.59 8.71 -3.92
CA ILE A 20 5.30 7.52 -4.41
C ILE A 20 6.73 7.53 -3.89
N HIS A 21 7.11 6.46 -3.21
CA HIS A 21 8.44 6.22 -2.70
C HIS A 21 9.08 5.06 -3.44
N LEU A 22 10.15 5.32 -4.20
CA LEU A 22 10.95 4.28 -4.83
C LEU A 22 12.07 3.84 -3.88
N CYS A 23 12.14 2.55 -3.57
CA CYS A 23 13.18 1.93 -2.78
C CYS A 23 14.33 1.43 -3.66
N MET A 24 15.56 1.58 -3.17
CA MET A 24 16.78 1.09 -3.86
C MET A 24 17.06 -0.36 -3.53
N HIS A 25 16.76 -0.74 -2.29
CA HIS A 25 16.97 -2.06 -1.74
C HIS A 25 15.64 -2.61 -1.24
N GLU A 26 15.46 -3.92 -1.37
CA GLU A 26 14.25 -4.59 -0.93
C GLU A 26 13.97 -4.36 0.56
N GLN A 27 15.04 -4.35 1.37
CA GLN A 27 14.99 -4.15 2.82
C GLN A 27 14.37 -2.80 3.20
N GLU A 28 14.50 -1.77 2.35
CA GLU A 28 13.86 -0.47 2.59
C GLU A 28 12.34 -0.63 2.56
N LEU A 29 11.79 -1.33 1.55
CA LEU A 29 10.36 -1.61 1.47
C LEU A 29 9.91 -2.52 2.62
N LEU A 30 10.66 -3.56 2.95
CA LEU A 30 10.31 -4.47 4.05
C LEU A 30 10.26 -3.74 5.40
N ALA A 31 11.11 -2.73 5.60
CA ALA A 31 11.08 -1.91 6.81
C ALA A 31 9.80 -1.05 6.95
N HIS A 32 9.06 -0.84 5.86
CA HIS A 32 7.74 -0.19 5.93
C HIS A 32 6.65 -1.10 6.50
N LEU A 33 6.78 -2.43 6.37
CA LEU A 33 5.74 -3.36 6.78
C LEU A 33 5.46 -3.30 8.29
N GLY A 34 4.20 -3.55 8.62
CA GLY A 34 3.70 -3.71 9.98
C GLY A 34 3.53 -5.16 10.40
N ASP A 35 2.60 -5.37 11.31
CA ASP A 35 2.19 -6.70 11.76
C ASP A 35 1.44 -7.42 10.64
N TYR A 36 1.84 -8.64 10.34
CA TYR A 36 1.21 -9.47 9.31
C TYR A 36 -0.21 -9.86 9.72
N ILE A 37 -1.15 -9.78 8.77
CA ILE A 37 -2.55 -10.16 8.96
C ILE A 37 -2.84 -11.48 8.21
N ASP A 38 -2.73 -11.46 6.88
CA ASP A 38 -3.05 -12.61 6.01
C ASP A 38 -2.49 -12.40 4.58
N SER A 39 -2.53 -13.44 3.75
CA SER A 39 -2.11 -13.38 2.35
C SER A 39 -2.88 -14.31 1.41
N MET A 40 -2.89 -14.00 0.12
CA MET A 40 -3.48 -14.82 -0.94
C MET A 40 -2.56 -14.87 -2.16
N PRO A 41 -2.35 -16.05 -2.78
CA PRO A 41 -1.58 -16.14 -4.02
C PRO A 41 -2.37 -15.57 -5.22
N ILE A 42 -1.63 -15.03 -6.19
CA ILE A 42 -2.13 -14.48 -7.45
C ILE A 42 -1.45 -15.22 -8.61
N HIS A 43 -2.24 -15.89 -9.46
CA HIS A 43 -1.73 -16.68 -10.58
C HIS A 43 -2.19 -16.15 -11.93
N ASN A 44 -3.39 -15.59 -12.02
CA ASN A 44 -3.95 -15.13 -13.29
C ASN A 44 -4.97 -14.00 -13.13
N VAL A 45 -5.51 -13.53 -14.25
CA VAL A 45 -6.41 -12.37 -14.29
C VAL A 45 -7.71 -12.59 -13.51
N ASN A 46 -8.16 -13.84 -13.35
CA ASN A 46 -9.35 -14.16 -12.55
C ASN A 46 -9.12 -13.99 -11.05
N ASP A 47 -7.86 -13.86 -10.62
CA ASP A 47 -7.52 -13.58 -9.23
C ASP A 47 -7.63 -12.08 -8.90
N VAL A 48 -7.78 -11.19 -9.88
CA VAL A 48 -7.99 -9.74 -9.62
C VAL A 48 -9.32 -9.47 -8.90
N PRO A 49 -10.47 -10.04 -9.31
CA PRO A 49 -11.69 -9.98 -8.49
C PRO A 49 -11.55 -10.67 -7.14
N ARG A 50 -10.80 -11.78 -7.06
CA ARG A 50 -10.59 -12.52 -5.81
C ARG A 50 -9.75 -11.73 -4.82
N SER A 51 -8.73 -11.01 -5.28
CA SER A 51 -7.90 -10.15 -4.43
C SER A 51 -8.71 -9.00 -3.84
N ARG A 52 -9.64 -8.41 -4.61
CA ARG A 52 -10.60 -7.45 -4.06
C ARG A 52 -11.48 -8.06 -2.98
N ALA A 53 -12.04 -9.25 -3.23
CA ALA A 53 -12.90 -9.92 -2.26
C ALA A 53 -12.14 -10.24 -0.96
N PHE A 54 -10.91 -10.75 -1.10
CA PHE A 54 -9.98 -11.01 -0.02
C PHE A 54 -9.71 -9.75 0.82
N VAL A 55 -9.23 -8.67 0.22
CA VAL A 55 -8.98 -7.41 0.96
C VAL A 55 -10.26 -6.86 1.58
N SER A 56 -11.40 -6.97 0.89
CA SER A 56 -12.70 -6.52 1.37
C SER A 56 -13.14 -7.20 2.66
N GLN A 57 -12.69 -8.42 2.96
CA GLN A 57 -13.02 -9.11 4.21
C GLN A 57 -12.36 -8.44 5.42
N TYR A 58 -11.22 -7.77 5.20
CA TYR A 58 -10.43 -7.14 6.25
C TYR A 58 -10.74 -5.65 6.41
N ILE A 59 -11.02 -4.92 5.32
CA ILE A 59 -11.28 -3.47 5.38
C ILE A 59 -12.32 -3.10 6.44
N SER A 60 -13.38 -3.90 6.60
CA SER A 60 -14.46 -3.61 7.55
C SER A 60 -14.04 -3.68 9.03
N ASN A 61 -12.90 -4.30 9.33
CA ASN A 61 -12.36 -4.39 10.68
C ASN A 61 -11.47 -3.18 11.04
N TYR A 62 -11.18 -2.31 10.06
CA TYR A 62 -10.31 -1.15 10.23
C TYR A 62 -11.05 0.13 9.85
N SER A 63 -10.84 1.19 10.63
CA SER A 63 -11.45 2.51 10.39
C SER A 63 -10.72 3.28 9.28
N ILE A 64 -10.58 2.69 8.10
CA ILE A 64 -9.87 3.29 6.96
C ILE A 64 -10.56 4.58 6.52
N ILE A 65 -9.79 5.66 6.35
CA ILE A 65 -10.30 6.99 5.97
C ILE A 65 -10.81 6.99 4.53
N LYS A 66 -10.09 6.29 3.63
CA LYS A 66 -10.49 6.11 2.24
C LYS A 66 -11.73 5.22 2.15
N SER A 67 -12.60 5.53 1.21
CA SER A 67 -13.77 4.68 0.97
C SER A 67 -13.33 3.28 0.54
N LYS A 68 -14.14 2.28 0.89
CA LYS A 68 -13.92 0.89 0.48
C LYS A 68 -13.70 0.76 -1.03
N MET A 69 -14.43 1.52 -1.85
CA MET A 69 -14.28 1.49 -3.30
C MET A 69 -12.90 2.00 -3.76
N GLU A 70 -12.38 3.07 -3.16
CA GLU A 70 -11.06 3.61 -3.47
C GLU A 70 -9.96 2.59 -3.15
N VAL A 71 -10.02 1.96 -1.96
CA VAL A 71 -9.06 0.92 -1.56
C VAL A 71 -9.08 -0.24 -2.55
N LEU A 72 -10.26 -0.79 -2.85
CA LEU A 72 -10.40 -1.95 -3.74
C LEU A 72 -10.00 -1.64 -5.19
N LEU A 73 -10.18 -0.41 -5.65
CA LEU A 73 -9.72 0.02 -6.97
C LEU A 73 -8.19 0.12 -7.03
N ALA A 74 -7.54 0.67 -6.00
CA ALA A 74 -6.08 0.69 -5.91
C ALA A 74 -5.48 -0.73 -5.89
N VAL A 75 -6.09 -1.63 -5.11
CA VAL A 75 -5.71 -3.06 -5.05
C VAL A 75 -5.87 -3.73 -6.42
N SER A 76 -6.95 -3.43 -7.14
CA SER A 76 -7.18 -4.00 -8.48
C SER A 76 -6.11 -3.56 -9.45
N GLU A 77 -5.70 -2.29 -9.41
CA GLU A 77 -4.66 -1.78 -10.29
C GLU A 77 -3.30 -2.42 -9.98
N ALA A 78 -2.92 -2.53 -8.69
CA ALA A 78 -1.70 -3.21 -8.27
C ALA A 78 -1.68 -4.68 -8.70
N THR A 79 -2.78 -5.42 -8.44
CA THR A 79 -2.91 -6.83 -8.82
C THR A 79 -2.92 -7.00 -10.35
N THR A 80 -3.54 -6.08 -11.08
CA THR A 80 -3.54 -6.09 -12.54
C THR A 80 -2.14 -5.89 -13.11
N ASN A 81 -1.32 -5.03 -12.48
CA ASN A 81 0.08 -4.88 -12.87
C ASN A 81 0.86 -6.18 -12.66
N LEU A 82 0.70 -6.85 -11.52
CA LEU A 82 1.29 -8.17 -11.27
C LEU A 82 0.96 -9.14 -12.41
N VAL A 83 -0.33 -9.36 -12.69
CA VAL A 83 -0.76 -10.36 -13.68
C VAL A 83 -0.32 -10.02 -15.11
N LYS A 84 -0.14 -8.74 -15.42
CA LYS A 84 0.34 -8.30 -16.75
C LYS A 84 1.83 -8.55 -16.96
N HIS A 85 2.62 -8.51 -15.89
CA HIS A 85 4.07 -8.45 -15.96
C HIS A 85 4.76 -9.68 -15.36
N ALA A 86 4.03 -10.55 -14.67
CA ALA A 86 4.53 -11.76 -14.04
C ALA A 86 3.55 -12.92 -14.19
N THR A 87 4.07 -14.15 -14.03
CA THR A 87 3.30 -15.39 -14.06
C THR A 87 2.70 -15.76 -12.71
N GLU A 88 3.30 -15.28 -11.62
CA GLU A 88 2.88 -15.54 -10.25
C GLU A 88 3.26 -14.39 -9.32
N GLY A 89 2.59 -14.34 -8.18
CA GLY A 89 2.88 -13.43 -7.09
C GLY A 89 1.90 -13.60 -5.96
N ASP A 90 1.92 -12.65 -5.02
CA ASP A 90 1.14 -12.71 -3.79
C ASP A 90 0.60 -11.33 -3.42
N ILE A 91 -0.57 -11.32 -2.79
CA ILE A 91 -1.10 -10.16 -2.05
C ILE A 91 -1.06 -10.47 -0.56
N SER A 92 -0.49 -9.58 0.24
CA SER A 92 -0.33 -9.72 1.68
C SER A 92 -0.80 -8.46 2.41
N LEU A 93 -1.41 -8.65 3.57
CA LEU A 93 -2.02 -7.58 4.37
C LEU A 93 -1.22 -7.39 5.65
N PHE A 94 -1.03 -6.12 6.02
CA PHE A 94 -0.32 -5.74 7.23
C PHE A 94 -1.04 -4.56 7.91
N PHE A 95 -0.70 -4.31 9.17
CA PHE A 95 -1.14 -3.12 9.89
C PHE A 95 0.00 -2.50 10.69
N LYS A 96 0.18 -1.17 10.60
CA LYS A 96 1.24 -0.45 11.31
C LYS A 96 0.77 0.94 11.71
N ASN A 97 0.80 1.28 13.00
CA ASN A 97 0.58 2.65 13.48
C ASN A 97 -0.62 3.34 12.80
N ASP A 98 -1.81 2.74 12.88
CA ASP A 98 -3.04 3.22 12.23
C ASP A 98 -2.97 3.27 10.69
N VAL A 99 -2.13 2.46 10.07
CA VAL A 99 -2.04 2.33 8.61
C VAL A 99 -2.35 0.90 8.21
N PHE A 100 -3.41 0.73 7.43
CA PHE A 100 -3.71 -0.52 6.76
C PHE A 100 -2.85 -0.63 5.49
N GLN A 101 -2.17 -1.76 5.34
CA GLN A 101 -1.14 -1.96 4.33
C GLN A 101 -1.51 -3.14 3.43
N VAL A 102 -1.39 -2.94 2.13
CA VAL A 102 -1.55 -4.00 1.13
C VAL A 102 -0.28 -4.09 0.29
N LEU A 103 0.45 -5.19 0.46
CA LEU A 103 1.62 -5.51 -0.33
C LEU A 103 1.23 -6.42 -1.48
N VAL A 104 1.54 -6.02 -2.71
CA VAL A 104 1.47 -6.86 -3.90
C VAL A 104 2.89 -7.16 -4.34
N THR A 105 3.23 -8.44 -4.46
CA THR A 105 4.54 -8.90 -4.90
C THR A 105 4.39 -9.75 -6.15
N ASP A 106 5.27 -9.54 -7.12
CA ASP A 106 5.35 -10.34 -8.33
C ASP A 106 6.74 -10.95 -8.50
N LYS A 107 6.81 -12.07 -9.23
CA LYS A 107 8.07 -12.68 -9.68
C LYS A 107 8.24 -12.53 -11.19
N GLY A 108 8.19 -11.29 -11.67
CA GLY A 108 8.46 -10.94 -13.07
C GLY A 108 9.88 -10.44 -13.30
N SER A 109 10.13 -9.83 -14.46
CA SER A 109 11.43 -9.21 -14.81
C SER A 109 11.64 -7.83 -14.16
N GLY A 110 10.70 -7.38 -13.34
CA GLY A 110 10.63 -6.02 -12.82
C GLY A 110 10.44 -4.95 -13.91
N ILE A 111 10.66 -3.70 -13.51
CA ILE A 111 10.58 -2.52 -14.38
C ILE A 111 12.01 -2.13 -14.79
N PRO A 112 12.33 -2.07 -16.10
CA PRO A 112 13.64 -1.64 -16.56
C PRO A 112 13.96 -0.23 -16.07
N LEU A 113 15.20 -0.01 -15.61
CA LEU A 113 15.63 1.25 -15.00
C LEU A 113 15.24 2.48 -15.84
N HIS A 114 15.52 2.45 -17.14
CA HIS A 114 15.26 3.57 -18.05
C HIS A 114 13.77 3.84 -18.33
N GLU A 115 12.88 2.88 -18.01
CA GLU A 115 11.43 3.05 -18.14
C GLU A 115 10.78 3.52 -16.84
N LEU A 116 11.46 3.34 -15.71
CA LEU A 116 10.89 3.48 -14.37
C LEU A 116 10.24 4.86 -14.11
N PRO A 117 10.85 6.02 -14.44
CA PRO A 117 10.18 7.31 -14.31
C PRO A 117 8.93 7.42 -15.17
N LYS A 118 8.94 6.87 -16.39
CA LYS A 118 7.81 6.96 -17.31
C LYS A 118 6.67 6.06 -16.86
N THR A 119 6.97 4.82 -16.49
CA THR A 119 5.99 3.84 -15.99
C THR A 119 5.28 4.34 -14.74
N ILE A 120 5.98 5.06 -13.86
CA ILE A 120 5.41 5.57 -12.62
C ILE A 120 4.67 6.91 -12.80
N LEU A 121 5.23 7.85 -13.57
CA LEU A 121 4.74 9.24 -13.61
C LEU A 121 3.86 9.55 -14.82
N VAL A 122 4.05 8.88 -15.95
CA VAL A 122 3.36 9.23 -17.19
C VAL A 122 2.06 8.45 -17.30
N SER A 123 0.96 9.11 -16.94
CA SER A 123 -0.39 8.60 -17.22
C SER A 123 -0.55 8.37 -18.73
N GLY A 124 -0.91 7.15 -19.11
CA GLY A 124 -1.03 6.74 -20.51
C GLY A 124 0.11 5.84 -21.00
N TYR A 125 1.22 5.74 -20.27
CA TYR A 125 2.44 5.05 -20.73
C TYR A 125 2.38 3.52 -20.62
N SER A 126 1.32 2.96 -20.06
CA SER A 126 1.09 1.50 -20.01
C SER A 126 0.60 0.96 -21.36
N SER A 127 0.90 -0.31 -21.63
CA SER A 127 0.50 -1.02 -22.86
C SER A 127 -1.03 -1.01 -23.08
N LYS A 128 -1.43 -1.20 -24.34
CA LYS A 128 -2.76 -0.99 -24.99
C LYS A 128 -4.05 -1.50 -24.28
N ARG A 129 -3.98 -2.07 -23.07
CA ARG A 129 -5.12 -2.64 -22.31
C ARG A 129 -5.31 -2.11 -20.89
N SER A 130 -4.47 -1.20 -20.39
CA SER A 130 -4.72 -0.43 -19.15
C SER A 130 -5.26 0.96 -19.50
N LEU A 131 -5.91 1.65 -18.55
CA LEU A 131 -6.17 3.09 -18.67
C LEU A 131 -4.88 3.95 -18.66
N GLY A 132 -3.69 3.33 -18.71
CA GLY A 132 -2.39 3.99 -18.62
C GLY A 132 -2.08 4.65 -17.29
N LYS A 133 -3.00 4.57 -16.31
CA LYS A 133 -2.98 5.39 -15.09
C LYS A 133 -2.36 4.71 -13.88
N GLY A 134 -1.81 3.49 -14.00
CA GLY A 134 -1.72 2.58 -12.86
C GLY A 134 -1.13 3.16 -11.57
N PHE A 135 0.11 3.65 -11.62
CA PHE A 135 0.74 4.28 -10.46
C PHE A 135 0.09 5.60 -10.05
N SER A 136 -0.36 6.41 -11.01
CA SER A 136 -1.08 7.66 -10.73
C SER A 136 -2.41 7.39 -10.00
N LEU A 137 -3.16 6.37 -10.41
CA LEU A 137 -4.41 5.96 -9.79
C LEU A 137 -4.14 5.42 -8.38
N MET A 138 -3.17 4.52 -8.22
CA MET A 138 -2.77 4.02 -6.89
C MET A 138 -2.41 5.18 -5.96
N SER A 139 -1.55 6.11 -6.39
CA SER A 139 -1.16 7.28 -5.58
C SER A 139 -2.31 8.24 -5.29
N THR A 140 -3.34 8.30 -6.14
CA THR A 140 -4.52 9.13 -5.88
C THR A 140 -5.38 8.53 -4.78
N LEU A 141 -5.52 7.21 -4.79
CA LEU A 141 -6.42 6.44 -3.95
C LEU A 141 -5.81 5.97 -2.62
N SER A 142 -4.48 6.00 -2.50
CA SER A 142 -3.75 5.69 -1.27
C SER A 142 -3.11 6.93 -0.64
N GLU A 143 -2.68 6.80 0.61
CA GLU A 143 -1.85 7.82 1.27
C GLU A 143 -0.41 7.77 0.76
N ARG A 144 0.09 6.55 0.56
CA ARG A 144 1.42 6.30 0.01
C ARG A 144 1.42 5.06 -0.88
N VAL A 145 2.35 5.05 -1.84
CA VAL A 145 2.74 3.88 -2.62
C VAL A 145 4.24 3.71 -2.47
N VAL A 146 4.69 2.59 -1.92
CA VAL A 146 6.12 2.25 -1.84
C VAL A 146 6.41 1.17 -2.88
N VAL A 147 7.46 1.37 -3.67
CA VAL A 147 7.78 0.54 -4.83
C VAL A 147 9.22 0.07 -4.74
N TYR A 148 9.43 -1.23 -4.86
CA TYR A 148 10.75 -1.83 -5.09
C TYR A 148 10.66 -2.69 -6.35
N THR A 149 11.67 -2.65 -7.21
CA THR A 149 11.70 -3.47 -8.42
C THR A 149 13.12 -3.88 -8.77
N SER A 150 13.28 -5.09 -9.27
CA SER A 150 14.56 -5.67 -9.68
C SER A 150 14.34 -6.73 -10.76
N SER A 151 15.40 -7.39 -11.22
CA SER A 151 15.28 -8.55 -12.12
C SER A 151 14.45 -9.70 -11.55
N GLU A 152 14.28 -9.75 -10.23
CA GLU A 152 13.53 -10.80 -9.52
C GLU A 152 12.05 -10.46 -9.33
N GLY A 153 11.61 -9.29 -9.80
CA GLY A 153 10.21 -8.87 -9.76
C GLY A 153 9.97 -7.50 -9.12
N THR A 154 8.70 -7.15 -8.96
CA THR A 154 8.26 -5.89 -8.34
C THR A 154 7.45 -6.12 -7.07
N LYS A 155 7.62 -5.21 -6.12
CA LYS A 155 6.85 -5.13 -4.88
C LYS A 155 6.22 -3.74 -4.79
N ILE A 156 4.92 -3.71 -4.58
CA ILE A 156 4.12 -2.49 -4.46
C ILE A 156 3.37 -2.56 -3.14
N LEU A 157 3.73 -1.68 -2.20
CA LEU A 157 3.03 -1.50 -0.93
C LEU A 157 2.10 -0.29 -1.04
N LEU A 158 0.81 -0.52 -0.85
CA LEU A 158 -0.21 0.52 -0.73
C LEU A 158 -0.48 0.78 0.76
N GLU A 159 -0.42 2.04 1.17
CA GLU A 159 -0.70 2.47 2.54
C GLU A 159 -1.99 3.29 2.60
N PHE A 160 -2.89 2.91 3.51
CA PHE A 160 -4.16 3.60 3.75
C PHE A 160 -4.26 3.99 5.22
N ALA A 161 -4.38 5.29 5.50
CA ALA A 161 -4.56 5.77 6.85
C ALA A 161 -5.91 5.32 7.41
N CYS A 162 -5.88 4.90 8.68
CA CYS A 162 -7.04 4.64 9.51
C CYS A 162 -7.22 5.79 10.49
N GLN A 163 -8.45 6.00 10.94
CA GLN A 163 -8.68 6.85 12.10
C GLN A 163 -8.06 6.19 13.33
N PRO A 164 -7.28 6.93 14.14
CA PRO A 164 -6.76 6.40 15.38
C PRO A 164 -7.92 5.97 16.27
N HIS A 165 -7.81 4.79 16.86
CA HIS A 165 -8.72 4.40 17.93
C HIS A 165 -8.49 5.34 19.12
N ILE A 166 -9.39 6.30 19.33
CA ILE A 166 -9.42 7.07 20.56
C ILE A 166 -9.84 6.09 21.67
N ASN A 167 -8.86 5.55 22.38
CA ASN A 167 -9.13 4.84 23.62
C ASN A 167 -9.60 5.89 24.64
N ASN A 168 -10.91 5.97 24.87
CA ASN A 168 -11.48 6.64 26.05
C ASN A 168 -11.11 5.81 27.28
N LYS A 169 -9.85 5.85 27.73
CA LYS A 169 -9.42 5.31 29.03
C LYS A 169 -9.25 6.40 30.09
N ASP A 170 -9.30 7.67 29.71
CA ASP A 170 -9.08 8.78 30.65
C ASP A 170 -10.35 9.26 31.37
N SER A 171 -11.53 8.69 31.07
CA SER A 171 -12.80 9.08 31.69
C SER A 171 -13.24 8.20 32.89
N GLU A 172 -12.51 7.13 33.21
CA GLU A 172 -12.82 6.27 34.37
C GLU A 172 -11.92 6.53 35.60
N GLU A 173 -10.75 7.17 35.45
CA GLU A 173 -9.88 7.48 36.59
C GLU A 173 -10.30 8.76 37.35
N GLU A 174 -10.97 9.72 36.72
CA GLU A 174 -11.47 10.91 37.43
C GLU A 174 -12.73 10.65 38.26
N ASN A 175 -13.56 9.67 37.89
CA ASN A 175 -14.78 9.34 38.65
C ASN A 175 -14.51 8.47 39.89
N ASN A 176 -13.43 7.69 39.92
CA ASN A 176 -13.07 6.89 41.09
C ASN A 176 -12.39 7.69 42.21
N ASN A 177 -11.75 8.83 41.88
CA ASN A 177 -11.16 9.71 42.90
C ASN A 177 -12.18 10.62 43.60
N HIS A 178 -13.37 10.83 43.02
CA HIS A 178 -14.42 11.61 43.69
C HIS A 178 -15.23 10.78 44.70
N VAL A 179 -15.40 9.48 44.47
CA VAL A 179 -16.16 8.59 45.36
C VAL A 179 -15.36 8.23 46.63
N MET A 180 -14.03 8.11 46.56
CA MET A 180 -13.21 7.78 47.73
C MET A 180 -13.04 8.93 48.75
N ASN A 181 -13.23 10.19 48.35
CA ASN A 181 -13.13 11.33 49.27
C ASN A 181 -14.42 11.65 50.05
N THR A 182 -15.51 10.91 49.83
CA THR A 182 -16.78 11.09 50.56
C THR A 182 -17.06 10.01 51.62
N LEU A 183 -16.17 9.02 51.76
CA LEU A 183 -16.33 7.89 52.69
C LEU A 183 -15.40 7.93 53.92
N THR A 184 -14.63 9.01 54.11
CA THR A 184 -13.76 9.21 55.29
C THR A 184 -14.05 10.49 56.07
N SER A 185 -15.32 10.93 56.10
CA SER A 185 -15.79 11.93 57.07
C SER A 185 -16.14 11.28 58.41
#